data_AF-A0ABD5N0K8-F1
#
_entry.id   AF-A0ABD5N0K8-F1
#
_cell.length_a   1.000
_cell.length_b   1.000
_cell.length_c   1.000
_cell.angle_alpha   90.00
_cell.angle_beta   90.00
_cell.angle_gamma   90.00
#
_symmetry.space_group_name_H-M   'P 1'
#
loop_
_entity.id
_entity.type
_entity.pdbx_description
1 polymer ?
#
loop_
_entity_poly.entity_id
_entity_poly.type
_entity_poly.pdbx_seq_one_letter_code
_entity_poly.pdbx_strand_id
1 'polypeptide(L)'
;MNNAKWTKEDVDKTVKIILRAKEKRTSFVRFLDQIVYLSVFIVALIINFVISIVLVPILVVFHGFWLYVMIAILAFSFGLLFEVLIRDIENLEIRHHVLNIIAIPSIAVINLLIIGAIAVFTRDTLLLNLPHHPLVEGLVYAVFFILPYLYRQFFKKRRFK
;
A
#
# COMPACT_ATOMS: atom_id res chain seq x y z
N MET A 1 7.17 -41.82 30.15
CA MET A 1 7.10 -40.55 29.38
C MET A 1 6.25 -39.57 30.18
N ASN A 2 6.89 -38.58 30.81
CA ASN A 2 6.18 -37.56 31.61
C ASN A 2 5.65 -36.47 30.68
N ASN A 3 4.35 -36.44 30.48
CA ASN A 3 3.65 -35.31 29.85
C ASN A 3 3.65 -34.15 30.85
N ALA A 4 4.56 -33.19 30.68
CA ALA A 4 4.56 -31.95 31.46
C ALA A 4 3.27 -31.18 31.15
N LYS A 5 2.23 -31.38 31.96
CA LYS A 5 1.00 -30.58 31.92
C LYS A 5 1.31 -29.23 32.55
N TRP A 6 1.44 -28.23 31.70
CA TRP A 6 1.54 -26.84 32.10
C TRP A 6 0.39 -26.46 33.03
N THR A 7 0.69 -25.91 34.20
CA THR A 7 -0.33 -25.41 35.12
C THR A 7 -0.82 -24.03 34.66
N LYS A 8 -2.04 -23.65 35.06
CA LYS A 8 -2.57 -22.30 34.76
C LYS A 8 -1.67 -21.19 35.30
N GLU A 9 -1.00 -21.43 36.43
CA GLU A 9 -0.03 -20.49 37.01
C GLU A 9 1.22 -20.34 36.16
N ASP A 10 1.74 -21.42 35.56
CA ASP A 10 2.88 -21.34 34.64
C ASP A 10 2.53 -20.52 33.39
N VAL A 11 1.32 -20.71 32.87
CA VAL A 11 0.80 -19.94 31.72
C VAL A 11 0.66 -18.46 32.09
N ASP A 12 0.01 -18.14 33.21
CA ASP A 12 -0.17 -16.74 33.64
C ASP A 12 1.15 -16.04 33.97
N LYS A 13 2.10 -16.76 34.56
CA LYS A 13 3.44 -16.24 34.85
C LYS A 13 4.20 -15.96 33.55
N THR A 14 4.10 -16.85 32.57
CA THR A 14 4.71 -16.68 31.24
C THR A 14 4.09 -15.49 30.51
N VAL A 15 2.76 -15.37 30.53
CA VAL A 15 2.03 -14.22 29.95
C VAL A 15 2.47 -12.91 30.61
N LYS A 16 2.58 -12.86 31.96
CA LYS A 16 3.07 -11.66 32.67
C LYS A 16 4.52 -11.31 32.31
N ILE A 17 5.40 -12.29 32.12
CA ILE A 17 6.79 -12.04 31.71
C ILE A 17 6.84 -11.46 30.30
N ILE A 18 6.07 -12.03 29.37
CA ILE A 18 5.97 -11.53 27.98
C ILE A 18 5.42 -10.11 27.96
N LEU A 19 4.35 -9.84 28.74
CA LEU A 19 3.75 -8.50 28.82
C LEU A 19 4.71 -7.46 29.42
N ARG A 20 5.42 -7.80 30.50
CA ARG A 20 6.44 -6.90 31.10
C ARG A 20 7.63 -6.67 30.17
N ALA A 21 8.08 -7.68 29.44
CA ALA A 21 9.13 -7.53 28.44
C ALA A 21 8.67 -6.62 27.27
N LYS A 22 7.40 -6.70 26.89
CA LYS A 22 6.78 -5.85 25.87
C LYS A 22 6.66 -4.39 26.31
N GLU A 23 6.39 -4.12 27.59
CA GLU A 23 6.37 -2.77 28.18
C GLU A 23 7.78 -2.18 28.36
N LYS A 24 8.76 -3.03 28.73
CA LYS A 24 10.19 -2.66 28.82
C LYS A 24 10.90 -2.62 27.46
N ARG A 25 10.20 -2.32 26.35
CA ARG A 25 10.89 -1.97 25.09
C ARG A 25 11.86 -0.82 25.37
N THR A 26 13.15 -1.11 25.31
CA THR A 26 14.23 -0.12 25.47
C THR A 26 14.08 0.98 24.42
N SER A 27 14.55 2.18 24.74
CA SER A 27 14.52 3.33 23.81
C SER A 27 15.08 2.99 22.43
N PHE A 28 16.08 2.10 22.38
CA PHE A 28 16.67 1.59 21.15
C PHE A 28 15.70 0.80 20.26
N VAL A 29 14.84 -0.04 20.84
CA VAL A 29 13.84 -0.81 20.06
C VAL A 29 12.81 0.14 19.44
N ARG A 30 12.36 1.15 20.19
CA ARG A 30 11.42 2.16 19.66
C ARG A 30 12.06 2.98 18.54
N PHE A 31 13.35 3.31 18.66
CA PHE A 31 14.09 4.01 17.62
C PHE A 31 14.22 3.17 16.34
N LEU A 32 14.51 1.87 16.47
CA LEU A 32 14.52 0.96 15.32
C LEU A 32 13.15 0.84 14.67
N ASP A 33 12.07 0.68 15.44
CA ASP A 33 10.70 0.64 14.93
C ASP A 33 10.40 1.92 14.11
N GLN A 34 10.77 3.09 14.64
CA GLN A 34 10.59 4.38 13.97
C GLN A 34 11.40 4.50 12.68
N ILE A 35 12.65 4.02 12.64
CA ILE A 35 13.47 4.01 11.42
C ILE A 35 12.84 3.11 10.37
N VAL A 36 12.40 1.91 10.75
CA VAL A 36 11.77 0.97 9.82
C VAL A 36 10.48 1.58 9.27
N TYR A 37 9.67 2.20 10.12
CA TYR A 37 8.47 2.89 9.67
C TYR A 37 8.80 3.99 8.64
N LEU A 38 9.79 4.84 8.96
CA LEU A 38 10.23 5.91 8.06
C LEU A 38 10.78 5.37 6.74
N SER A 39 11.54 4.27 6.78
CA SER A 39 12.11 3.68 5.57
C SER A 39 11.04 3.13 4.65
N VAL A 40 10.02 2.44 5.17
CA VAL A 40 8.91 1.97 4.33
C VAL A 40 8.11 3.13 3.76
N PHE A 41 7.91 4.20 4.53
CA PHE A 41 7.27 5.42 4.02
C PHE A 41 8.07 6.07 2.88
N ILE A 42 9.39 6.15 3.01
CA ILE A 42 10.27 6.64 1.93
C ILE A 42 10.18 5.73 0.70
N VAL A 43 10.21 4.41 0.90
CA VAL A 43 10.07 3.44 -0.21
C VAL A 43 8.72 3.62 -0.92
N ALA A 44 7.63 3.80 -0.17
CA ALA A 44 6.30 4.07 -0.71
C ALA A 44 6.28 5.37 -1.56
N LEU A 45 6.94 6.44 -1.09
CA LEU A 45 7.08 7.68 -1.86
C LEU A 45 7.88 7.50 -3.16
N ILE A 46 9.01 6.80 -3.08
CA ILE A 46 9.85 6.52 -4.27
C ILE A 46 9.05 5.72 -5.30
N ILE A 47 8.35 4.69 -4.87
CA ILE A 47 7.53 3.86 -5.75
C ILE A 47 6.45 4.71 -6.42
N ASN A 48 5.76 5.58 -5.67
CA ASN A 48 4.75 6.48 -6.26
C ASN A 48 5.33 7.32 -7.42
N PHE A 49 6.54 7.86 -7.23
CA PHE A 49 7.22 8.64 -8.26
C PHE A 49 7.62 7.79 -9.47
N VAL A 50 8.16 6.59 -9.24
CA VAL A 50 8.52 5.64 -10.31
C VAL A 50 7.28 5.28 -11.14
N ILE A 51 6.13 5.04 -10.51
CA ILE A 51 4.89 4.75 -11.22
C ILE A 51 4.51 5.89 -12.15
N SER A 52 4.56 7.12 -11.63
CA SER A 52 4.21 8.32 -12.39
C SER A 52 5.08 8.46 -13.63
N ILE A 53 6.40 8.22 -13.51
CA ILE A 53 7.33 8.23 -14.64
C ILE A 53 7.02 7.13 -15.65
N VAL A 54 6.80 5.89 -15.19
CA VAL A 54 6.54 4.73 -16.05
C VAL A 54 5.22 4.88 -16.80
N LEU A 55 4.24 5.57 -16.23
CA LEU A 55 2.94 5.75 -16.86
C LEU A 55 2.99 6.73 -18.05
N VAL A 56 3.86 7.75 -18.01
CA VAL A 56 4.00 8.76 -19.09
C VAL A 56 4.18 8.11 -20.47
N PRO A 57 5.20 7.25 -20.72
CA PRO A 57 5.37 6.65 -22.04
C PRO A 57 4.21 5.74 -22.42
N ILE A 58 3.52 5.12 -21.46
CA ILE A 58 2.34 4.28 -21.75
C ILE A 58 1.18 5.15 -22.28
N LEU A 59 0.93 6.31 -21.65
CA LEU A 59 -0.11 7.26 -22.09
C LEU A 59 0.18 7.82 -23.49
N VAL A 60 1.45 7.97 -23.84
CA VAL A 60 1.86 8.51 -25.15
C VAL A 60 1.80 7.44 -26.25
N VAL A 61 2.24 6.22 -25.95
CA VAL A 61 2.41 5.15 -26.96
C VAL A 61 1.10 4.41 -27.24
N PHE A 62 0.26 4.20 -26.23
CA PHE A 62 -0.96 3.39 -26.37
C PHE A 62 -2.20 4.26 -26.47
N HIS A 63 -3.18 3.77 -27.23
CA HIS A 63 -4.48 4.43 -27.40
C HIS A 63 -5.64 3.45 -27.28
N GLY A 64 -6.81 3.98 -26.97
CA GLY A 64 -8.09 3.28 -26.95
C GLY A 64 -8.11 2.15 -25.93
N PHE A 65 -8.63 1.00 -26.34
CA PHE A 65 -8.80 -0.16 -25.46
C PHE A 65 -7.49 -0.63 -24.82
N TRP A 66 -6.40 -0.70 -25.59
CA TRP A 66 -5.11 -1.20 -25.13
C TRP A 66 -4.49 -0.32 -24.04
N LEU A 67 -4.70 0.99 -24.11
CA LEU A 67 -4.27 1.91 -23.07
C LEU A 67 -4.88 1.54 -21.71
N TYR A 68 -6.21 1.34 -21.66
CA TYR A 68 -6.90 1.00 -20.42
C TYR A 68 -6.47 -0.36 -19.86
N VAL A 69 -6.21 -1.35 -20.73
CA VAL A 69 -5.69 -2.66 -20.31
C VAL A 69 -4.30 -2.52 -19.69
N MET A 70 -3.41 -1.74 -20.30
CA MET A 70 -2.06 -1.49 -19.77
C MET A 70 -2.12 -0.75 -18.43
N ILE A 71 -2.93 0.31 -18.34
CA ILE A 71 -3.15 1.04 -17.08
C ILE A 71 -3.67 0.11 -16.00
N ALA A 72 -4.66 -0.75 -16.30
CA ALA A 72 -5.23 -1.68 -15.35
C ALA A 72 -4.20 -2.70 -14.83
N ILE A 73 -3.41 -3.31 -15.71
CA ILE A 73 -2.36 -4.26 -15.34
C ILE A 73 -1.30 -3.58 -14.46
N LEU A 74 -0.85 -2.39 -14.86
CA LEU A 74 0.17 -1.64 -14.14
C LEU A 74 -0.34 -1.22 -12.76
N ALA A 75 -1.53 -0.61 -12.71
CA ALA A 75 -2.19 -0.19 -11.47
C ALA A 75 -2.41 -1.35 -10.51
N PHE A 76 -2.87 -2.50 -11.00
CA PHE A 76 -3.05 -3.70 -10.19
C PHE A 76 -1.73 -4.23 -9.64
N SER A 77 -0.68 -4.27 -10.48
CA SER A 77 0.66 -4.74 -10.08
C SER A 77 1.25 -3.86 -8.98
N PHE A 78 1.13 -2.53 -9.12
CA PHE A 78 1.56 -1.61 -8.07
C PHE A 78 0.65 -1.63 -6.85
N GLY A 79 -0.65 -1.82 -7.02
CA GLY A 79 -1.59 -2.02 -5.92
C GLY A 79 -1.22 -3.23 -5.06
N LEU A 80 -0.79 -4.34 -5.68
CA LEU A 80 -0.25 -5.50 -4.98
C LEU A 80 1.05 -5.16 -4.24
N LEU A 81 1.98 -4.45 -4.88
CA LEU A 81 3.23 -4.03 -4.24
C LEU A 81 2.95 -3.17 -2.98
N PHE A 82 2.05 -2.20 -3.08
CA PHE A 82 1.65 -1.36 -1.95
C PHE A 82 0.89 -2.14 -0.87
N GLU A 83 0.04 -3.10 -1.25
CA GLU A 83 -0.62 -3.99 -0.31
C GLU A 83 0.40 -4.73 0.57
N VAL A 84 1.45 -5.27 -0.05
CA VAL A 84 2.54 -5.96 0.66
C VAL A 84 3.29 -5.00 1.57
N LEU A 85 3.72 -3.84 1.06
CA LEU A 85 4.45 -2.83 1.86
C LEU A 85 3.65 -2.41 3.10
N ILE A 86 2.36 -2.15 2.94
CA ILE A 86 1.51 -1.71 4.05
C ILE A 86 1.22 -2.85 5.01
N ARG A 87 1.11 -4.09 4.52
CA ARG A 87 1.00 -5.26 5.39
C ARG A 87 2.25 -5.43 6.26
N ASP A 88 3.42 -5.16 5.70
CA ASP A 88 4.67 -5.26 6.44
C ASP A 88 4.74 -4.15 7.52
N ILE A 89 4.31 -2.92 7.19
CA ILE A 89 4.14 -1.84 8.19
C ILE A 89 3.15 -2.23 9.28
N GLU A 90 2.00 -2.82 8.92
CA GLU A 90 0.98 -3.24 9.88
C GLU A 90 1.51 -4.25 10.89
N ASN A 91 2.36 -5.18 10.45
CA ASN A 91 2.94 -6.19 11.32
C ASN A 91 4.02 -5.63 12.26
N LEU A 92 4.66 -4.51 11.90
CA LEU A 92 5.69 -3.86 12.70
C LEU A 92 5.11 -3.09 13.88
N GLU A 93 3.92 -2.48 13.75
CA GLU A 93 3.44 -1.50 14.71
C GLU A 93 1.98 -1.71 15.17
N ILE A 94 1.81 -2.01 16.46
CA ILE A 94 0.53 -2.42 17.06
C ILE A 94 -0.44 -1.23 17.27
N ARG A 95 0.01 0.03 17.15
CA ARG A 95 -0.79 1.21 17.57
C ARG A 95 -1.30 2.10 16.44
N HIS A 96 -0.79 2.00 15.22
CA HIS A 96 -1.11 2.94 14.13
C HIS A 96 -2.02 2.35 13.03
N HIS A 97 -3.06 1.60 13.40
CA HIS A 97 -4.01 1.00 12.45
C HIS A 97 -4.73 2.03 11.53
N VAL A 98 -4.84 3.30 11.94
CA VAL A 98 -5.51 4.35 11.16
C VAL A 98 -4.73 4.69 9.88
N LEU A 99 -3.40 4.64 9.93
CA LEU A 99 -2.53 4.94 8.79
C LEU A 99 -2.75 3.95 7.64
N ASN A 100 -3.02 2.68 7.96
CA ASN A 100 -3.24 1.62 6.98
C ASN A 100 -4.58 1.74 6.24
N ILE A 101 -5.56 2.44 6.80
CA ILE A 101 -6.87 2.65 6.16
C ILE A 101 -6.82 3.82 5.18
N ILE A 102 -6.04 4.86 5.51
CA ILE A 102 -6.03 6.12 4.75
C ILE A 102 -4.91 6.16 3.71
N ALA A 103 -3.80 5.45 3.91
CA ALA A 103 -2.63 5.54 3.04
C ALA A 103 -2.95 5.14 1.58
N ILE A 104 -3.59 3.98 1.36
CA ILE A 104 -3.86 3.46 0.00
C ILE A 104 -4.82 4.35 -0.79
N PRO A 105 -5.98 4.75 -0.24
CA PRO A 105 -6.85 5.71 -0.91
C PRO A 105 -6.14 7.03 -1.20
N SER A 106 -5.36 7.56 -0.26
CA SER A 106 -4.61 8.80 -0.46
C SER A 106 -3.61 8.69 -1.61
N ILE A 107 -2.85 7.59 -1.67
CA ILE A 107 -1.90 7.32 -2.76
C ILE A 107 -2.62 7.21 -4.11
N ALA A 108 -3.79 6.55 -4.14
CA ALA A 108 -4.60 6.45 -5.35
C ALA A 108 -5.10 7.82 -5.84
N VAL A 109 -5.56 8.68 -4.92
CA VAL A 109 -5.99 10.05 -5.23
C VAL A 109 -4.83 10.89 -5.74
N ILE A 110 -3.68 10.84 -5.08
CA ILE A 110 -2.46 11.54 -5.52
C ILE A 110 -2.09 11.11 -6.93
N ASN A 111 -2.07 9.79 -7.20
CA ASN A 111 -1.79 9.28 -8.54
C ASN A 111 -2.83 9.76 -9.56
N LEU A 112 -4.12 9.74 -9.23
CA LEU A 112 -5.18 10.26 -10.12
C LEU A 112 -4.92 11.73 -10.50
N LEU A 113 -4.51 12.57 -9.54
CA LEU A 113 -4.17 13.97 -9.79
C LEU A 113 -2.92 14.11 -10.68
N ILE A 114 -1.89 13.31 -10.42
CA ILE A 114 -0.65 13.30 -11.22
C ILE A 114 -0.95 12.87 -12.66
N ILE A 115 -1.74 11.81 -12.86
CA ILE A 115 -2.15 11.35 -14.19
C ILE A 115 -2.89 12.45 -14.93
N GLY A 116 -3.85 13.10 -14.28
CA GLY A 116 -4.58 14.23 -14.84
C GLY A 116 -3.64 15.37 -15.26
N ALA A 117 -2.71 15.74 -14.39
CA ALA A 117 -1.74 16.81 -14.66
C ALA A 117 -0.80 16.46 -15.83
N ILE A 118 -0.29 15.23 -15.87
CA ILE A 118 0.57 14.74 -16.95
C ILE A 118 -0.18 14.74 -18.28
N ALA A 119 -1.42 14.24 -18.31
CA ALA A 119 -2.22 14.18 -19.53
C ALA A 119 -2.56 15.57 -20.08
N VAL A 120 -2.81 16.55 -19.21
CA VAL A 120 -2.98 17.96 -19.62
C VAL A 120 -1.67 18.52 -20.16
N PHE A 121 -0.55 18.31 -19.44
CA PHE A 121 0.77 18.78 -19.86
C PHE A 121 1.17 18.21 -21.22
N THR A 122 0.92 16.92 -21.47
CA THR A 122 1.24 16.28 -22.76
C THR A 122 0.35 16.80 -23.88
N ARG A 123 -0.94 17.02 -23.64
CA ARG A 123 -1.84 17.63 -24.63
C ARG A 123 -1.39 19.04 -25.03
N ASP A 124 -1.10 19.88 -24.05
CA ASP A 124 -0.83 21.31 -24.28
C ASP A 124 0.58 21.55 -24.84
N THR A 125 1.58 20.78 -24.38
CA THR A 125 2.98 20.98 -24.75
C THR A 125 3.37 20.20 -26.00
N LEU A 126 2.89 18.96 -26.15
CA LEU A 126 3.23 18.12 -27.32
C LEU A 126 2.20 18.23 -28.45
N LEU A 127 1.13 19.02 -28.29
CA LEU A 127 0.02 19.18 -29.25
C LEU A 127 -0.57 17.85 -29.73
N LEU A 128 -0.46 16.81 -28.89
CA LEU A 128 -1.04 15.51 -29.17
C LEU A 128 -2.54 15.60 -28.91
N ASN A 129 -3.34 15.42 -29.96
CA ASN A 129 -4.78 15.20 -29.82
C ASN A 129 -5.00 13.81 -29.23
N LEU A 130 -4.90 13.71 -27.92
CA LEU A 130 -5.26 12.52 -27.16
C LEU A 130 -6.79 12.40 -27.18
N PRO A 131 -7.37 11.38 -27.81
CA PRO A 131 -8.82 11.19 -27.87
C PRO A 131 -9.41 10.67 -26.54
N HIS A 132 -8.65 10.77 -25.44
CA HIS A 132 -8.97 10.17 -24.16
C HIS A 132 -9.19 11.24 -23.08
N HIS A 133 -10.14 10.96 -22.18
CA HIS A 133 -10.41 11.81 -21.03
C HIS A 133 -9.48 11.43 -19.86
N PRO A 134 -8.62 12.34 -19.39
CA PRO A 134 -7.65 12.06 -18.31
C PRO A 134 -8.30 11.54 -17.01
N LEU A 135 -9.50 12.03 -16.71
CA LEU A 135 -10.26 11.59 -15.53
C LEU A 135 -10.64 10.10 -15.61
N VAL A 136 -10.94 9.60 -16.81
CA VAL A 136 -11.33 8.19 -17.00
C VAL A 136 -10.12 7.29 -16.77
N GLU A 137 -8.95 7.66 -17.31
CA GLU A 137 -7.70 6.94 -17.10
C GLU A 137 -7.30 6.92 -15.62
N GLY A 138 -7.40 8.06 -14.95
CA GLY A 138 -7.15 8.17 -13.50
C GLY A 138 -8.11 7.33 -12.67
N LEU A 139 -9.39 7.26 -13.04
CA LEU A 139 -10.37 6.41 -12.38
C LEU A 139 -10.08 4.92 -12.58
N VAL A 140 -9.77 4.50 -13.81
CA VAL A 140 -9.38 3.11 -14.10
C VAL A 140 -8.15 2.75 -13.26
N TYR A 141 -7.13 3.60 -13.26
CA TYR A 141 -5.94 3.41 -12.42
C TYR A 141 -6.32 3.26 -10.95
N ALA A 142 -7.09 4.20 -10.39
CA ALA A 142 -7.45 4.19 -8.97
C ALA A 142 -8.24 2.92 -8.57
N VAL A 143 -9.20 2.49 -9.39
CA VAL A 143 -10.00 1.28 -9.14
C VAL A 143 -9.11 0.04 -9.09
N PHE A 144 -8.26 -0.16 -10.10
CA PHE A 144 -7.39 -1.33 -10.17
C PHE A 144 -6.28 -1.31 -9.14
N PHE A 145 -5.77 -0.13 -8.76
CA PHE A 145 -4.78 0.04 -7.71
C PHE A 145 -5.34 -0.30 -6.31
N ILE A 146 -6.58 0.10 -6.02
CA ILE A 146 -7.22 -0.14 -4.72
C ILE A 146 -7.72 -1.59 -4.60
N LEU A 147 -7.97 -2.26 -5.72
CA LEU A 147 -8.59 -3.60 -5.77
C LEU A 147 -7.87 -4.66 -4.89
N PRO A 148 -6.54 -4.82 -4.92
CA PRO A 148 -5.84 -5.81 -4.10
C PRO A 148 -6.03 -5.61 -2.59
N TYR A 149 -6.07 -4.34 -2.17
CA TYR A 149 -6.31 -3.98 -0.77
C TYR A 149 -7.74 -4.32 -0.35
N LEU A 150 -8.73 -3.97 -1.16
CA LEU A 150 -10.13 -4.31 -0.87
C LEU A 150 -10.34 -5.81 -0.82
N TYR A 151 -9.77 -6.55 -1.78
CA TYR A 151 -9.80 -8.01 -1.79
C TYR A 151 -9.30 -8.57 -0.46
N ARG A 152 -8.13 -8.12 0.01
CA ARG A 152 -7.62 -8.55 1.32
C ARG A 152 -8.56 -8.18 2.46
N GLN A 153 -9.06 -6.95 2.51
CA GLN A 153 -9.89 -6.47 3.62
C GLN A 153 -11.20 -7.26 3.75
N PHE A 154 -11.83 -7.63 2.64
CA PHE A 154 -13.07 -8.39 2.64
C PHE A 154 -12.85 -9.90 2.88
N PHE A 155 -11.82 -10.49 2.30
CA PHE A 155 -11.60 -11.95 2.39
C PHE A 155 -10.86 -12.38 3.67
N LYS A 156 -9.92 -11.57 4.21
CA LYS A 156 -9.20 -11.89 5.45
C LYS A 156 -10.11 -11.83 6.69
N LYS A 157 -11.15 -10.98 6.65
CA LYS A 157 -12.13 -10.83 7.75
C LYS A 157 -13.06 -12.05 7.92
N ARG A 158 -13.13 -12.97 6.94
CA ARG A 158 -13.92 -14.22 7.02
C ARG A 158 -13.20 -15.39 7.71
N ARG A 159 -11.90 -15.27 8.03
CA ARG A 159 -11.11 -16.38 8.61
C ARG A 159 -11.03 -16.40 10.15
N PHE A 160 -11.72 -15.48 10.83
CA PHE A 160 -11.78 -15.36 12.30
C PHE A 160 -13.23 -15.19 12.81
N LYS A 161 -14.19 -15.89 12.19
CA LYS A 161 -15.49 -16.16 12.79
C LYS A 161 -15.70 -17.66 12.88
#